data_AF-E2B6K5-F1
#
_entry.id   AF-E2B6K5-F1
#
_cell.length_a   1.000
_cell.length_b   1.000
_cell.length_c   1.000
_cell.angle_alpha   90.00
_cell.angle_beta   90.00
_cell.angle_gamma   90.00
#
_symmetry.space_group_name_H-M   'P 1'
#
loop_
_entity.id
_entity.type
_entity.pdbx_description
1 polymer ?
#
loop_
_entity_poly.entity_id
_entity_poly.type
_entity_poly.pdbx_seq_one_letter_code
_entity_poly.pdbx_strand_id
1 'polypeptide(L)'
;SVMVRQCKVEIDCIVRRCGMHSHTMDVANGKYVYIQETSRQECLRMHWHSTARIGTTCITRLKINQTISRPITLAGKVENDGTCYGSAFAGDYGNWTSVVVLANVKITLQEYSVTLKLNANQVVLRSGVHCEFKTVHCIDIEGENTYWDTIPDNSCKGSSYGVLFDGYAIKMQDSTDAGSQTVYSITTQDTTFALASRGEVKACGYPLVKTKYPKLFIFKTFTDLSIFKKIHNPANTDIFTYM
;
A
#
# COMPACT_ATOMS: atom_id res chain seq x y z
N SER A 1 0.95 6.62 15.93
CA SER A 1 2.10 6.05 15.21
C SER A 1 1.58 5.15 14.10
N VAL A 2 2.41 4.84 13.10
CA VAL A 2 2.10 3.85 12.07
C VAL A 2 3.22 2.83 11.99
N MET A 3 2.89 1.59 11.63
CA MET A 3 3.89 0.57 11.35
C MET A 3 4.45 0.78 9.95
N VAL A 4 5.78 0.85 9.87
CA VAL A 4 6.54 0.95 8.65
C VAL A 4 7.23 -0.39 8.40
N ARG A 5 7.14 -0.85 7.15
CA ARG A 5 7.81 -2.04 6.63
C ARG A 5 8.73 -1.63 5.51
N GLN A 6 10.01 -1.93 5.68
CA GLN A 6 11.05 -1.68 4.69
C GLN A 6 11.58 -2.98 4.13
N CYS A 7 11.89 -2.96 2.84
CA CYS A 7 12.55 -4.03 2.15
C CYS A 7 13.57 -3.45 1.17
N LYS A 8 14.74 -4.09 1.13
CA LYS A 8 15.78 -3.82 0.14
C LYS A 8 16.29 -5.14 -0.39
N VAL A 9 16.37 -5.22 -1.71
CA VAL A 9 16.93 -6.35 -2.45
C VAL A 9 18.09 -5.80 -3.27
N GLU A 10 19.30 -6.05 -2.82
CA GLU A 10 20.52 -5.66 -3.51
C GLU A 10 21.10 -6.90 -4.21
N ILE A 11 21.39 -6.78 -5.49
CA ILE A 11 21.87 -7.88 -6.33
C ILE A 11 23.24 -7.51 -6.86
N ASP A 12 24.25 -8.27 -6.42
CA ASP A 12 25.60 -8.22 -6.95
C ASP A 12 25.80 -9.34 -7.99
N CYS A 13 25.91 -8.99 -9.26
CA CYS A 13 26.01 -9.91 -10.39
C CYS A 13 27.43 -10.04 -10.93
N ILE A 14 27.78 -11.26 -11.34
CA ILE A 14 28.95 -11.60 -12.16
C ILE A 14 28.48 -12.45 -13.34
N VAL A 15 28.66 -11.93 -14.54
CA VAL A 15 28.43 -12.60 -15.83
C VAL A 15 29.75 -13.13 -16.34
N ARG A 16 29.80 -14.42 -16.67
CA ARG A 16 30.96 -15.05 -17.32
C ARG A 16 30.55 -15.86 -18.52
N ARG A 17 31.33 -15.79 -19.59
CA ARG A 17 31.16 -16.67 -20.74
C ARG A 17 31.54 -18.09 -20.35
N CYS A 18 30.67 -19.05 -20.64
CA CYS A 18 30.97 -20.47 -20.56
C CYS A 18 31.52 -20.92 -21.91
N GLY A 19 32.81 -21.18 -21.95
CA GLY A 19 33.55 -21.59 -23.14
C GLY A 19 33.58 -23.10 -23.34
N MET A 20 34.28 -23.52 -24.41
CA MET A 20 34.55 -24.93 -24.66
C MET A 20 35.31 -25.53 -23.47
N HIS A 21 35.00 -26.77 -23.10
CA HIS A 21 35.56 -27.47 -21.92
C HIS A 21 35.30 -26.79 -20.56
N SER A 22 34.19 -26.05 -20.42
CA SER A 22 33.78 -25.40 -19.17
C SER A 22 34.73 -24.31 -18.66
N HIS A 23 35.59 -23.75 -19.53
CA HIS A 23 36.38 -22.58 -19.18
C HIS A 23 35.47 -21.35 -19.01
N THR A 24 35.68 -20.58 -17.94
CA THR A 24 34.97 -19.32 -17.73
C THR A 24 35.85 -18.13 -18.08
N MET A 25 35.28 -17.15 -18.79
CA MET A 25 35.96 -15.93 -19.20
C MET A 25 35.12 -14.71 -18.82
N ASP A 26 35.78 -13.62 -18.45
CA ASP A 26 35.09 -12.35 -18.20
C ASP A 26 34.53 -11.77 -19.50
N VAL A 27 33.45 -11.00 -19.38
CA VAL A 27 32.78 -10.33 -20.50
C VAL A 27 32.69 -8.84 -20.23
N ALA A 28 32.57 -8.05 -21.30
CA ALA A 28 32.31 -6.62 -21.18
C ALA A 28 31.05 -6.37 -20.34
N ASN A 29 31.12 -5.41 -19.40
CA ASN A 29 30.06 -5.09 -18.43
C ASN A 29 29.59 -6.28 -17.59
N GLY A 30 30.44 -7.29 -17.39
CA GLY A 30 30.08 -8.52 -16.69
C GLY A 30 30.04 -8.43 -15.16
N LYS A 31 30.37 -7.29 -14.55
CA LYS A 31 30.29 -7.09 -13.09
C LYS A 31 29.48 -5.84 -12.81
N TYR A 32 28.41 -5.96 -12.04
CA TYR A 32 27.55 -4.84 -11.67
C TYR A 32 26.72 -5.14 -10.42
N VAL A 33 26.33 -4.09 -9.71
CA VAL A 33 25.48 -4.15 -8.51
C VAL A 33 24.31 -3.21 -8.73
N TYR A 34 23.11 -3.63 -8.35
CA TYR A 34 21.92 -2.80 -8.40
C TYR A 34 20.96 -3.12 -7.26
N ILE A 35 20.13 -2.15 -6.91
CA ILE A 35 18.98 -2.37 -6.01
C ILE A 35 17.78 -2.69 -6.89
N GLN A 36 17.20 -3.86 -6.69
CA GLN A 36 16.00 -4.27 -7.39
C GLN A 36 14.78 -3.52 -6.82
N GLU A 37 14.04 -2.86 -7.69
CA GLU A 37 12.75 -2.28 -7.31
C GLU A 37 11.81 -3.39 -6.81
N THR A 38 11.26 -3.18 -5.62
CA THR A 38 10.41 -4.17 -4.95
C THR A 38 9.04 -3.57 -4.72
N SER A 39 8.01 -4.17 -5.33
CA SER A 39 6.64 -3.71 -5.18
C SER A 39 6.12 -3.89 -3.75
N ARG A 40 5.04 -3.17 -3.40
CA ARG A 40 4.37 -3.31 -2.08
C ARG A 40 4.01 -4.76 -1.79
N GLN A 41 3.43 -5.47 -2.78
CA GLN A 41 3.00 -6.85 -2.61
C GLN A 41 4.17 -7.79 -2.35
N GLU A 42 5.28 -7.63 -3.08
CA GLU A 42 6.48 -8.44 -2.87
C GLU A 42 7.13 -8.16 -1.52
N CYS A 43 7.19 -6.89 -1.13
CA CYS A 43 7.68 -6.48 0.17
C CYS A 43 6.87 -7.11 1.30
N LEU A 44 5.54 -6.98 1.25
CA LEU A 44 4.64 -7.58 2.23
C LEU A 44 4.72 -9.11 2.23
N ARG A 45 4.89 -9.74 1.07
CA ARG A 45 5.10 -11.18 0.97
C ARG A 45 6.39 -11.61 1.67
N MET A 46 7.48 -10.85 1.51
CA MET A 46 8.74 -11.12 2.22
C MET A 46 8.57 -11.00 3.74
N HIS A 47 7.80 -10.01 4.20
CA HIS A 47 7.51 -9.80 5.63
C HIS A 47 6.59 -10.89 6.22
N TRP A 48 5.52 -11.29 5.53
CA TRP A 48 4.52 -12.22 6.06
C TRP A 48 4.84 -13.68 5.82
N HIS A 49 5.36 -14.01 4.64
CA HIS A 49 5.64 -15.39 4.25
C HIS A 49 7.11 -15.76 4.38
N SER A 50 7.98 -14.82 4.76
CA SER A 50 9.42 -15.06 4.89
C SER A 50 10.06 -15.62 3.61
N THR A 51 9.55 -15.23 2.44
CA THR A 51 10.03 -15.69 1.13
C THR A 51 10.18 -14.56 0.12
N ALA A 52 11.25 -14.61 -0.68
CA ALA A 52 11.50 -13.75 -1.83
C ALA A 52 11.66 -14.62 -3.09
N ARG A 53 11.23 -14.11 -4.23
CA ARG A 53 11.41 -14.79 -5.52
C ARG A 53 12.28 -13.89 -6.40
N ILE A 54 13.44 -14.39 -6.80
CA ILE A 54 14.40 -13.68 -7.64
C ILE A 54 14.64 -14.55 -8.88
N GLY A 55 14.13 -14.12 -10.03
CA GLY A 55 14.04 -14.96 -11.23
C GLY A 55 13.27 -16.26 -10.94
N THR A 56 13.94 -17.40 -11.15
CA THR A 56 13.40 -18.74 -10.88
C THR A 56 13.64 -19.21 -9.45
N THR A 57 14.48 -18.52 -8.68
CA THR A 57 14.90 -18.96 -7.34
C THR A 57 13.98 -18.42 -6.26
N CYS A 58 13.54 -19.28 -5.35
CA CYS A 58 12.81 -18.90 -4.15
C CYS A 58 13.75 -18.91 -2.94
N ILE A 59 14.00 -17.75 -2.35
CA ILE A 59 14.79 -17.59 -1.12
C ILE A 59 13.80 -17.62 0.05
N THR A 60 14.02 -18.53 1.00
CA THR A 60 13.16 -18.71 2.17
C THR A 60 13.90 -18.36 3.46
N ARG A 61 13.18 -18.38 4.59
CA ARG A 61 13.71 -18.10 5.95
C ARG A 61 14.20 -16.65 6.11
N LEU A 62 13.52 -15.71 5.43
CA LEU A 62 13.72 -14.29 5.71
C LEU A 62 13.22 -13.96 7.12
N LYS A 63 13.96 -13.13 7.85
CA LYS A 63 13.55 -12.63 9.16
C LYS A 63 13.47 -11.11 9.14
N ILE A 64 12.48 -10.59 9.87
CA ILE A 64 12.30 -9.16 10.08
C ILE A 64 13.48 -8.63 10.92
N ASN A 65 13.94 -7.42 10.63
CA ASN A 65 15.10 -6.76 11.24
C ASN A 65 16.40 -7.54 11.04
N GLN A 66 16.52 -8.26 9.93
CA GLN A 66 17.72 -9.00 9.57
C GLN A 66 18.09 -8.76 8.11
N THR A 67 19.39 -8.84 7.82
CA THR A 67 19.91 -8.96 6.47
C THR A 67 20.39 -10.38 6.22
N ILE A 68 20.01 -10.97 5.09
CA ILE A 68 20.53 -12.25 4.63
C ILE A 68 21.22 -12.10 3.28
N SER A 69 22.17 -12.97 3.00
CA SER A 69 22.89 -13.03 1.72
C SER A 69 22.82 -14.45 1.18
N ARG A 70 22.45 -14.62 -0.09
CA ARG A 70 22.39 -15.94 -0.74
C ARG A 70 22.93 -15.88 -2.17
N PRO A 71 23.88 -16.77 -2.53
CA PRO A 71 24.29 -16.93 -3.91
C PRO A 71 23.18 -17.65 -4.70
N ILE A 72 22.89 -17.18 -5.90
CA ILE A 72 21.96 -17.79 -6.85
C ILE A 72 22.57 -17.76 -8.26
N THR A 73 22.03 -18.58 -9.15
CA THR A 73 22.33 -18.51 -10.59
C THR A 73 21.11 -17.92 -11.30
N LEU A 74 21.28 -16.78 -11.96
CA LEU A 74 20.21 -16.09 -12.68
C LEU A 74 20.03 -16.63 -14.10
N ALA A 75 21.12 -17.07 -14.73
CA ALA A 75 21.11 -17.68 -16.06
C ALA A 75 22.26 -18.66 -16.23
N GLY A 76 22.06 -19.66 -17.08
CA GLY A 76 22.98 -20.78 -17.22
C GLY A 76 22.95 -21.73 -16.02
N LYS A 77 23.91 -22.64 -15.95
CA LYS A 77 24.08 -23.61 -14.86
C LYS A 77 25.56 -23.84 -14.61
N VAL A 78 25.94 -24.00 -13.35
CA VAL A 78 27.27 -24.49 -12.95
C VAL A 78 27.06 -25.66 -12.01
N GLU A 79 27.71 -26.78 -12.31
CA GLU A 79 27.67 -27.99 -11.51
C GLU A 79 28.81 -27.99 -10.48
N ASN A 80 28.72 -28.87 -9.48
CA ASN A 80 29.68 -28.91 -8.37
C ASN A 80 31.10 -29.30 -8.81
N ASP A 81 31.24 -29.95 -9.97
CA ASP A 81 32.51 -30.32 -10.60
C ASP A 81 33.13 -29.17 -11.40
N GLY A 82 32.46 -28.02 -11.49
CA GLY A 82 32.88 -26.86 -12.28
C GLY A 82 32.38 -26.87 -13.72
N THR A 83 31.63 -27.90 -14.15
CA THR A 83 31.02 -27.94 -15.49
C THR A 83 30.00 -26.82 -15.62
N CYS A 84 30.10 -26.02 -16.69
CA CYS A 84 29.19 -24.91 -16.95
C CYS A 84 28.35 -25.13 -18.21
N TYR A 85 27.14 -24.59 -18.19
CA TYR A 85 26.22 -24.58 -19.32
C TYR A 85 25.75 -23.14 -19.53
N GLY A 86 26.21 -22.52 -20.63
CA GLY A 86 25.88 -21.14 -20.95
C GLY A 86 24.46 -20.98 -21.47
N SER A 87 23.82 -19.86 -21.11
CA SER A 87 22.52 -19.41 -21.61
C SER A 87 22.65 -18.02 -22.22
N ALA A 88 21.63 -17.58 -22.97
CA ALA A 88 21.46 -16.16 -23.24
C ALA A 88 20.98 -15.42 -21.98
N PHE A 89 21.45 -14.19 -21.79
CA PHE A 89 20.99 -13.29 -20.74
C PHE A 89 21.01 -11.85 -21.24
N ALA A 90 19.96 -11.11 -20.94
CA ALA A 90 19.80 -9.70 -21.31
C ALA A 90 19.42 -8.91 -20.06
N GLY A 91 20.02 -7.73 -19.90
CA GLY A 91 19.70 -6.79 -18.84
C GLY A 91 20.18 -5.39 -19.20
N ASP A 92 19.99 -4.44 -18.28
CA ASP A 92 20.26 -3.02 -18.53
C ASP A 92 21.73 -2.71 -18.86
N TYR A 93 22.64 -3.62 -18.48
CA TYR A 93 24.08 -3.48 -18.65
C TYR A 93 24.65 -4.15 -19.92
N GLY A 94 23.81 -4.92 -20.63
CA GLY A 94 24.22 -5.60 -21.86
C GLY A 94 23.43 -6.86 -22.17
N ASN A 95 23.71 -7.39 -23.36
CA ASN A 95 23.17 -8.64 -23.84
C ASN A 95 24.33 -9.60 -24.10
N TRP A 96 24.23 -10.81 -23.55
CA TRP A 96 25.27 -11.82 -23.70
C TRP A 96 24.68 -13.17 -24.10
N THR A 97 25.48 -13.93 -24.83
CA THR A 97 25.15 -15.30 -25.27
C THR A 97 26.16 -16.28 -24.72
N SER A 98 25.72 -17.50 -24.39
CA SER A 98 26.57 -18.56 -23.83
C SER A 98 27.25 -18.14 -22.51
N VAL A 99 26.50 -17.49 -21.61
CA VAL A 99 26.99 -17.03 -20.32
C VAL A 99 26.35 -17.76 -19.15
N VAL A 100 27.05 -17.78 -18.02
CA VAL A 100 26.49 -18.04 -16.70
C VAL A 100 26.45 -16.72 -15.95
N VAL A 101 25.32 -16.45 -15.29
CA VAL A 101 25.14 -15.27 -14.45
C VAL A 101 24.99 -15.72 -13.00
N LEU A 102 26.03 -15.47 -12.21
CA LEU A 102 26.05 -15.73 -10.78
C LEU A 102 25.69 -14.43 -10.06
N ALA A 103 24.83 -14.50 -9.05
CA ALA A 103 24.45 -13.35 -8.27
C ALA A 103 24.53 -13.64 -6.78
N ASN A 104 24.99 -12.67 -5.99
CA ASN A 104 24.78 -12.67 -4.56
C ASN A 104 23.62 -11.72 -4.25
N VAL A 105 22.50 -12.29 -3.80
CA VAL A 105 21.31 -11.53 -3.43
C VAL A 105 21.38 -11.24 -1.93
N LYS A 106 21.40 -9.95 -1.60
CA LYS A 106 21.35 -9.44 -0.24
C LYS A 106 19.96 -8.84 0.02
N ILE A 107 19.23 -9.43 0.95
CA ILE A 107 17.86 -9.01 1.31
C ILE A 107 17.88 -8.47 2.73
N THR A 108 17.45 -7.23 2.90
CA THR A 108 17.28 -6.56 4.19
C THR A 108 15.80 -6.29 4.42
N LEU A 109 15.26 -6.78 5.52
CA LEU A 109 13.89 -6.48 5.96
C LEU A 109 13.95 -5.71 7.28
N GLN A 110 13.19 -4.63 7.39
CA GLN A 110 13.04 -3.91 8.65
C GLN A 110 11.56 -3.62 8.91
N GLU A 111 11.16 -3.70 10.18
CA GLU A 111 9.83 -3.31 10.62
C GLU A 111 9.92 -2.50 11.91
N TYR A 112 9.30 -1.33 11.92
CA TYR A 112 9.29 -0.45 13.09
C TYR A 112 8.13 0.54 13.08
N SER A 113 7.79 1.05 14.25
CA SER A 113 6.77 2.11 14.40
C SER A 113 7.39 3.50 14.29
N VAL A 114 6.71 4.39 13.55
CA VAL A 114 7.08 5.81 13.43
C VAL A 114 5.97 6.74 13.89
N THR A 115 6.34 7.94 14.31
CA THR A 115 5.40 9.00 14.67
C THR A 115 4.92 9.73 13.42
N LEU A 116 3.60 9.93 13.32
CA LEU A 116 2.99 10.64 12.20
C LEU A 116 2.73 12.10 12.57
N LYS A 117 3.07 13.01 11.65
CA LYS A 117 2.63 14.41 11.71
C LYS A 117 1.46 14.58 10.75
N LEU A 118 0.26 14.22 11.21
CA LEU A 118 -0.97 14.23 10.39
C LEU A 118 -1.27 15.62 9.81
N ASN A 119 -1.09 16.68 10.60
CA ASN A 119 -1.31 18.07 10.17
C ASN A 119 -0.39 18.48 9.01
N ALA A 120 0.80 17.88 8.92
CA ALA A 120 1.78 18.14 7.87
C ALA A 120 1.77 17.06 6.78
N ASN A 121 0.84 16.09 6.84
CA ASN A 121 0.78 14.95 5.93
C ASN A 121 2.13 14.22 5.80
N GLN A 122 2.84 14.01 6.92
CA GLN A 122 4.23 13.59 6.89
C GLN A 122 4.53 12.39 7.79
N VAL A 123 5.30 11.46 7.23
CA VAL A 123 5.99 10.36 7.91
C VAL A 123 7.47 10.73 8.00
N VAL A 124 8.06 10.60 9.18
CA VAL A 124 9.51 10.77 9.36
C VAL A 124 10.12 9.40 9.63
N LEU A 125 10.96 8.93 8.71
CA LEU A 125 11.67 7.66 8.82
C LEU A 125 12.81 7.76 9.83
N ARG A 126 13.35 6.62 10.27
CA ARG A 126 14.47 6.58 11.23
C ARG A 126 15.75 7.21 10.68
N SER A 127 15.93 7.18 9.37
CA SER A 127 16.98 7.86 8.63
C SER A 127 16.87 9.39 8.65
N GLY A 128 15.72 9.94 9.08
CA GLY A 128 15.40 11.36 8.97
C GLY A 128 14.74 11.73 7.64
N VAL A 129 14.53 10.79 6.72
CA VAL A 129 13.80 11.06 5.47
C VAL A 129 12.35 11.41 5.77
N HIS A 130 11.88 12.46 5.10
CA HIS A 130 10.53 12.99 5.21
C HIS A 130 9.68 12.54 4.02
N CYS A 131 8.71 11.67 4.27
CA CYS A 131 7.83 11.13 3.24
C CYS A 131 6.41 11.66 3.40
N GLU A 132 5.69 11.80 2.28
CA GLU A 132 4.27 12.17 2.30
C GLU A 132 3.43 10.98 2.80
N PHE A 133 2.63 11.17 3.85
CA PHE A 133 1.87 10.06 4.45
C PHE A 133 0.83 9.45 3.50
N LYS A 134 0.19 10.27 2.65
CA LYS A 134 -0.86 9.83 1.71
C LYS A 134 -0.37 8.93 0.58
N THR A 135 0.92 8.96 0.21
CA THR A 135 1.44 8.14 -0.88
C THR A 135 1.57 6.66 -0.50
N VAL A 136 1.58 6.36 0.81
CA VAL A 136 1.66 4.98 1.34
C VAL A 136 2.99 4.26 0.98
N HIS A 137 3.90 4.98 0.31
CA HIS A 137 5.17 4.50 -0.20
C HIS A 137 6.19 5.63 -0.24
N CYS A 138 7.44 5.27 0.03
CA CYS A 138 8.60 6.14 -0.09
C CYS A 138 9.86 5.29 -0.26
N ILE A 139 10.93 5.88 -0.78
CA ILE A 139 12.25 5.27 -0.82
C ILE A 139 13.09 5.95 0.25
N ASP A 140 13.73 5.15 1.11
CA ASP A 140 14.64 5.65 2.13
C ASP A 140 16.01 6.02 1.51
N ILE A 141 16.86 6.72 2.25
CA ILE A 141 18.16 7.23 1.77
C ILE A 141 19.13 6.11 1.37
N GLU A 142 19.01 4.92 1.97
CA GLU A 142 19.80 3.75 1.62
C GLU A 142 19.17 2.93 0.48
N GLY A 143 18.05 3.38 -0.09
CA GLY A 143 17.36 2.75 -1.22
C GLY A 143 16.34 1.68 -0.82
N GLU A 144 15.95 1.61 0.45
CA GLU A 144 14.88 0.71 0.92
C GLU A 144 13.51 1.18 0.41
N ASN A 145 12.76 0.25 -0.18
CA ASN A 145 11.34 0.47 -0.43
C ASN A 145 10.60 0.43 0.90
N THR A 146 9.96 1.55 1.22
CA THR A 146 9.29 1.78 2.50
C THR A 146 7.79 1.86 2.29
N TYR A 147 7.05 1.05 3.03
CA TYR A 147 5.59 1.00 2.98
C TYR A 147 5.03 1.13 4.38
N TRP A 148 3.89 1.79 4.50
CA TRP A 148 3.08 1.77 5.71
C TRP A 148 1.64 1.51 5.33
N ASP A 149 0.82 1.15 6.30
CA ASP A 149 -0.61 1.10 6.04
C ASP A 149 -1.17 2.50 6.18
N THR A 150 -2.15 2.85 5.34
CA THR A 150 -3.03 3.96 5.68
C THR A 150 -3.59 3.67 7.05
N ILE A 151 -3.63 4.67 7.93
CA ILE A 151 -4.41 4.53 9.16
C ILE A 151 -5.80 4.12 8.63
N PRO A 152 -6.34 2.94 9.01
CA PRO A 152 -7.72 2.62 8.69
C PRO A 152 -8.53 3.84 9.11
N ASP A 153 -9.55 4.22 8.35
CA ASP A 153 -10.39 5.36 8.71
C ASP A 153 -11.05 5.02 10.07
N ASN A 154 -10.31 5.29 11.15
CA ASN A 154 -10.56 4.90 12.52
C ASN A 154 -11.49 5.97 13.10
N SER A 155 -12.44 6.40 12.28
CA SER A 155 -13.38 7.46 12.54
C SER A 155 -14.58 6.97 13.34
N CYS A 156 -14.41 5.91 14.14
CA CYS A 156 -15.30 5.67 15.28
C CYS A 156 -14.53 5.63 16.60
N LYS A 157 -13.81 6.71 16.86
CA LYS A 157 -13.94 7.27 18.22
C LYS A 157 -15.35 7.85 18.27
N GLY A 158 -16.14 7.59 19.31
CA GLY A 158 -17.55 8.01 19.43
C GLY A 158 -17.82 9.53 19.44
N SER A 159 -16.89 10.32 18.88
CA SER A 159 -16.91 11.77 18.70
C SER A 159 -16.57 12.22 17.26
N SER A 160 -16.27 11.30 16.33
CA SER A 160 -15.91 11.66 14.94
C SER A 160 -17.12 11.99 14.07
N TYR A 161 -18.27 11.41 14.40
CA TYR A 161 -19.57 11.69 13.79
C TYR A 161 -20.55 11.96 14.91
N GLY A 162 -21.43 12.92 14.71
CA GLY A 162 -22.52 13.18 15.64
C GLY A 162 -23.83 13.35 14.92
N VAL A 163 -24.89 12.88 15.57
CA VAL A 163 -26.23 12.86 14.99
C VAL A 163 -26.83 14.26 15.06
N LEU A 164 -27.05 14.87 13.89
CA LEU A 164 -27.74 16.15 13.75
C LEU A 164 -29.26 15.98 13.81
N PHE A 165 -29.77 14.91 13.20
CA PHE A 165 -31.19 14.58 13.19
C PHE A 165 -31.37 13.06 13.27
N ASP A 166 -32.40 12.65 13.99
CA ASP A 166 -32.77 11.26 14.21
C ASP A 166 -34.30 11.17 14.15
N GLY A 167 -34.81 10.45 13.16
CA GLY A 167 -36.23 10.35 12.89
C GLY A 167 -36.53 9.81 11.50
N TYR A 168 -37.83 9.67 11.21
CA TYR A 168 -38.30 9.17 9.93
C TYR A 168 -38.04 10.17 8.80
N ALA A 169 -37.50 9.68 7.68
CA ALA A 169 -37.26 10.45 6.46
C ALA A 169 -37.99 9.80 5.28
N ILE A 170 -38.51 10.62 4.38
CA ILE A 170 -39.14 10.20 3.13
C ILE A 170 -38.04 9.98 2.09
N LYS A 171 -37.91 8.75 1.59
CA LYS A 171 -37.02 8.42 0.47
C LYS A 171 -37.80 8.54 -0.84
N MET A 172 -37.44 9.52 -1.66
CA MET A 172 -37.92 9.66 -3.04
C MET A 172 -36.87 9.09 -3.99
N GLN A 173 -37.29 8.26 -4.94
CA GLN A 173 -36.42 7.68 -5.94
C GLN A 173 -37.03 7.93 -7.31
N ASP A 174 -36.35 8.76 -8.11
CA ASP A 174 -36.78 9.02 -9.47
C ASP A 174 -36.12 7.99 -10.39
N SER A 175 -36.94 7.28 -11.16
CA SER A 175 -36.52 6.25 -12.10
C SER A 175 -36.82 6.72 -13.52
N THR A 176 -36.11 7.75 -13.96
CA THR A 176 -36.07 8.16 -15.37
C THR A 176 -34.78 7.69 -16.03
N ASP A 177 -34.83 7.42 -17.34
CA ASP A 177 -33.77 6.83 -18.20
C ASP A 177 -32.40 7.53 -18.18
N ALA A 178 -32.26 8.69 -17.51
CA ALA A 178 -31.02 9.46 -17.38
C ALA A 178 -30.22 9.21 -16.08
N GLY A 179 -30.67 8.30 -15.21
CA GLY A 179 -29.96 7.90 -13.99
C GLY A 179 -30.81 8.05 -12.74
N SER A 180 -30.79 7.03 -11.88
CA SER A 180 -31.62 7.02 -10.67
C SER A 180 -31.07 7.97 -9.61
N GLN A 181 -31.73 9.12 -9.41
CA GLN A 181 -31.43 10.02 -8.31
C GLN A 181 -32.32 9.70 -7.11
N THR A 182 -31.70 9.38 -5.98
CA THR A 182 -32.42 9.18 -4.72
C THR A 182 -32.28 10.42 -3.84
N VAL A 183 -33.39 10.96 -3.35
CA VAL A 183 -33.46 12.11 -2.45
C VAL A 183 -34.12 11.70 -1.15
N TYR A 184 -33.55 12.11 -0.02
CA TYR A 184 -34.12 11.91 1.31
C TYR A 184 -34.63 13.24 1.83
N SER A 185 -35.90 13.31 2.20
CA SER A 185 -36.53 14.53 2.72
C SER A 185 -37.03 14.30 4.14
N ILE A 186 -36.79 15.28 5.01
CA ILE A 186 -37.26 15.32 6.40
C ILE A 186 -38.09 16.60 6.54
N THR A 187 -39.25 16.49 7.19
CA THR A 187 -40.11 17.64 7.46
C THR A 187 -40.36 17.74 8.96
N THR A 188 -39.97 18.86 9.56
CA THR A 188 -40.16 19.14 11.00
C THR A 188 -40.84 20.49 11.17
N GLN A 189 -42.06 20.48 11.73
CA GLN A 189 -42.90 21.65 12.05
C GLN A 189 -43.00 22.68 10.90
N ASP A 190 -42.02 23.57 10.75
CA ASP A 190 -42.00 24.66 9.75
C ASP A 190 -40.88 24.56 8.69
N THR A 191 -40.06 23.52 8.71
CA THR A 191 -38.92 23.38 7.78
C THR A 191 -38.87 22.01 7.10
N THR A 192 -38.57 22.02 5.80
CA THR A 192 -38.30 20.81 5.00
C THR A 192 -36.85 20.82 4.55
N PHE A 193 -36.14 19.72 4.83
CA PHE A 193 -34.74 19.54 4.47
C PHE A 193 -34.59 18.31 3.58
N ALA A 194 -33.91 18.46 2.44
CA ALA A 194 -33.74 17.40 1.46
C ALA A 194 -32.27 17.20 1.06
N LEU A 195 -31.83 15.94 1.05
CA LEU A 195 -30.46 15.54 0.69
C LEU A 195 -30.47 14.55 -0.47
N ALA A 196 -29.80 14.93 -1.57
CA ALA A 196 -29.58 14.05 -2.71
C ALA A 196 -28.41 13.08 -2.44
N SER A 197 -28.64 11.80 -2.71
CA SER A 197 -27.65 10.73 -2.65
C SER A 197 -26.63 10.84 -3.80
N ARG A 198 -25.35 10.65 -3.47
CA ARG A 198 -24.21 10.63 -4.40
C ARG A 198 -23.52 9.25 -4.46
N GLY A 199 -24.03 8.27 -3.72
CA GLY A 199 -23.45 6.93 -3.61
C GLY A 199 -23.30 6.50 -2.16
N GLU A 200 -22.62 5.37 -1.95
CA GLU A 200 -22.41 4.80 -0.62
C GLU A 200 -20.92 4.83 -0.23
N VAL A 201 -20.67 4.95 1.07
CA VAL A 201 -19.34 4.89 1.66
C VAL A 201 -19.42 4.09 2.95
N LYS A 202 -18.39 3.29 3.22
CA LYS A 202 -18.29 2.59 4.50
C LYS A 202 -17.52 3.47 5.48
N ALA A 203 -18.17 3.86 6.58
CA ALA A 203 -17.53 4.56 7.68
C ALA A 203 -17.83 3.82 8.98
N CYS A 204 -16.83 3.61 9.83
CA CYS A 204 -16.99 2.85 11.07
C CYS A 204 -17.52 1.42 10.91
N GLY A 205 -17.34 0.80 9.74
CA GLY A 205 -17.95 -0.49 9.44
C GLY A 205 -19.42 -0.43 8.99
N TYR A 206 -20.07 0.73 9.10
CA TYR A 206 -21.46 0.94 8.69
C TYR A 206 -21.54 1.54 7.28
N PRO A 207 -22.52 1.11 6.46
CA PRO A 207 -22.80 1.75 5.19
C PRO A 207 -23.49 3.10 5.43
N LEU A 208 -22.85 4.17 4.99
CA LEU A 208 -23.39 5.52 4.96
C LEU A 208 -23.68 5.94 3.52
N VAL A 209 -24.75 6.70 3.32
CA VAL A 209 -25.02 7.35 2.03
C VAL A 209 -24.31 8.69 2.00
N LYS A 210 -23.46 8.89 0.99
CA LYS A 210 -22.85 10.18 0.67
C LYS A 210 -23.90 11.12 0.11
N THR A 211 -23.87 12.37 0.54
CA THR A 211 -24.74 13.42 0.02
C THR A 211 -23.96 14.36 -0.90
N LYS A 212 -24.64 15.32 -1.51
CA LYS A 212 -23.98 16.43 -2.24
C LYS A 212 -23.05 17.26 -1.32
N TYR A 213 -23.30 17.27 -0.01
CA TYR A 213 -22.51 18.00 0.97
C TYR A 213 -21.42 17.08 1.55
N PRO A 214 -20.13 17.41 1.41
CA PRO A 214 -19.02 16.52 1.80
C PRO A 214 -19.00 16.09 3.27
N LYS A 215 -19.65 16.85 4.16
CA LYS A 215 -19.67 16.62 5.62
C LYS A 215 -20.99 16.02 6.12
N LEU A 216 -22.00 15.88 5.26
CA LEU A 216 -23.29 15.33 5.63
C LEU A 216 -23.46 13.93 5.04
N PHE A 217 -23.81 12.98 5.90
CA PHE A 217 -24.03 11.58 5.56
C PHE A 217 -25.38 11.14 6.08
N ILE A 218 -26.00 10.18 5.40
CA ILE A 218 -27.25 9.57 5.85
C ILE A 218 -26.96 8.14 6.28
N PHE A 219 -27.25 7.85 7.55
CA PHE A 219 -27.23 6.50 8.08
C PHE A 219 -28.64 5.93 8.04
N LYS A 220 -28.84 4.85 7.29
CA LYS A 220 -30.13 4.14 7.26
C LYS A 220 -30.11 3.04 8.30
N THR A 221 -31.12 3.01 9.15
CA THR A 221 -31.32 1.92 10.11
C THR A 221 -32.80 1.51 10.10
N PHE A 222 -33.05 0.22 10.30
CA PHE A 222 -34.41 -0.36 10.41
C PHE A 222 -34.81 -0.63 11.86
N THR A 223 -33.87 -0.43 12.78
CA THR A 223 -33.97 -0.65 14.21
C THR A 223 -33.54 0.64 14.90
N ASP A 224 -34.18 1.02 16.01
CA ASP A 224 -33.86 2.21 16.84
C ASP A 224 -32.49 2.08 17.56
N LEU A 225 -31.49 1.56 16.86
CA LEU A 225 -30.12 1.42 17.30
C LEU A 225 -29.44 2.79 17.22
N SER A 226 -29.29 3.43 18.37
CA SER A 226 -28.53 4.68 18.54
C SER A 226 -27.02 4.40 18.54
N ILE A 227 -26.48 4.06 17.37
CA ILE A 227 -25.05 3.74 17.19
C ILE A 227 -24.18 4.99 17.30
N PHE A 228 -24.69 6.12 16.84
CA PHE A 228 -24.04 7.43 16.89
C PHE A 228 -24.65 8.28 18.01
N LYS A 229 -23.81 9.08 18.69
CA LYS A 229 -24.28 9.96 19.77
C LYS A 229 -24.90 11.24 19.19
N LYS A 230 -26.04 11.66 19.73
CA LYS A 230 -26.57 13.02 19.51
C LYS A 230 -25.58 14.03 20.09
N ILE A 231 -25.29 15.07 19.32
CA ILE A 231 -24.41 16.14 19.80
C ILE A 231 -25.23 17.02 20.75
N HIS A 232 -24.76 17.19 21.99
CA HIS A 232 -25.30 18.18 22.92
C HIS A 232 -24.47 19.46 22.73
N ASN A 233 -25.05 20.47 22.07
CA ASN A 233 -24.36 21.67 21.56
C ASN A 233 -23.30 21.41 20.47
N PRO A 234 -23.70 21.27 19.20
CA PRO A 234 -22.76 21.51 18.11
C PRO A 234 -22.25 22.95 18.23
N ALA A 235 -20.95 23.16 18.04
CA ALA A 235 -20.33 24.49 18.10
C ALA A 235 -20.86 25.50 17.06
N ASN A 236 -21.85 25.11 16.25
CA ASN A 236 -22.77 25.96 15.52
C ASN A 236 -24.09 25.17 15.34
N THR A 237 -25.16 25.63 15.98
CA THR A 237 -26.48 24.99 16.02
C THR A 237 -27.32 25.19 14.77
N ASP A 238 -26.73 25.72 13.70
CA ASP A 238 -27.45 25.94 12.47
C ASP A 238 -27.00 24.97 11.38
N ILE A 239 -27.91 24.08 10.99
CA ILE A 239 -27.72 23.17 9.85
C ILE A 239 -27.44 23.96 8.56
N PHE A 240 -27.88 25.23 8.50
CA PHE A 240 -27.60 26.17 7.41
C PHE A 240 -26.17 26.72 7.43
N THR A 241 -25.40 26.59 8.52
CA THR A 241 -23.96 26.96 8.51
C THR A 241 -23.09 25.96 7.74
N TYR A 242 -23.65 24.80 7.40
CA TYR A 242 -22.97 23.73 6.65
C TYR A 242 -23.42 23.62 5.18
N MET A 243 -24.30 24.55 4.73
CA MET A 243 -24.64 24.79 3.33
C MET A 243 -23.67 25.80 2.71
#